data_AF-A0A6G3THY8-F1
#
_entry.id   AF-A0A6G3THY8-F1
#
_cell.length_a   1.000
_cell.length_b   1.000
_cell.length_c   1.000
_cell.angle_alpha   90.00
_cell.angle_beta   90.00
_cell.angle_gamma   90.00
#
_symmetry.space_group_name_H-M   'P 1'
#
loop_
_entity.id
_entity.type
_entity.pdbx_description
1 polymer ?
#
loop_
_entity_poly.entity_id
_entity_poly.type
_entity_poly.pdbx_seq_one_letter_code
_entity_poly.pdbx_strand_id
1 'polypeptide(L)'
;ELVPPTVKGRFRGRPRLAVDNLGNTKVTASIAGSDHGDHLSYEVRPGNVQIEPGRAAFVETRLKPKQIIWFGAKEERPYTLAVRRSGVDPTEVEGTYVQRGFLPRWLATFFGIFLALAIAFVMIWIAYKPQVRTSATEQTEQAGVALAPSPSATPETLPSSAESAPVEQPQVQQPPATQEPEKDNGGGDGGDKGGGGGGGGESKKPKPPVRTAATAVKEVAARSEGRHICYRAYVADQGWQAPVCDGAEAGTVGKNLPIKALNIAVSGTKGVTGNGAHVVEAWLNGSKWESVPDQTDMYLGSTKEAVSPMEGFTLKTVEGTVCPNTHVKDKGWLKQGCTEPGDWRYFGSNMENDRLQLEAVRITV
;
A
#
# COMPACT_ATOMS: atom_id res chain seq x y z
N GLU A 1 -30.72 18.41 3.54
CA GLU A 1 -29.45 18.37 4.31
C GLU A 1 -28.32 17.72 3.49
N LEU A 2 -27.06 18.03 3.81
CA LEU A 2 -25.89 17.42 3.16
C LEU A 2 -25.34 16.24 3.99
N VAL A 3 -25.08 15.13 3.32
CA VAL A 3 -24.59 13.90 3.93
C VAL A 3 -23.36 13.40 3.14
N PRO A 4 -22.13 13.56 3.65
CA PRO A 4 -21.72 14.34 4.83
C PRO A 4 -21.63 15.86 4.55
N PRO A 5 -21.69 16.73 5.58
CA PRO A 5 -21.54 18.18 5.42
C PRO A 5 -20.13 18.60 4.99
N THR A 6 -19.13 17.84 5.42
CA THR A 6 -17.72 18.03 5.01
C THR A 6 -17.26 16.86 4.16
N VAL A 7 -16.76 17.17 2.96
CA VAL A 7 -16.23 16.19 2.01
C VAL A 7 -14.73 16.41 1.82
N LYS A 8 -13.95 15.34 1.85
CA LYS A 8 -12.48 15.41 1.70
C LYS A 8 -12.06 14.74 0.40
N GLY A 9 -11.17 15.37 -0.36
CA GLY A 9 -10.68 14.82 -1.64
C GLY A 9 -9.42 15.49 -2.14
N ARG A 10 -8.64 14.79 -2.98
CA ARG A 10 -7.49 15.39 -3.69
C ARG A 10 -7.94 16.04 -5.01
N PHE A 11 -8.78 15.33 -5.76
CA PHE A 11 -9.25 15.76 -7.10
C PHE A 11 -10.76 15.82 -7.25
N ARG A 12 -11.53 15.24 -6.32
CA ARG A 12 -12.98 15.08 -6.45
C ARG A 12 -13.61 14.97 -5.07
N GLY A 13 -14.73 15.66 -4.85
CA GLY A 13 -15.65 15.46 -3.73
C GLY A 13 -16.94 14.80 -4.20
N ARG A 14 -17.57 13.97 -3.36
CA ARG A 14 -18.86 13.33 -3.64
C ARG A 14 -19.85 13.51 -2.47
N PRO A 15 -20.31 14.75 -2.19
CA PRO A 15 -21.43 14.93 -1.27
C PRO A 15 -22.72 14.31 -1.81
N ARG A 16 -23.59 13.84 -0.91
CA ARG A 16 -24.98 13.54 -1.23
C ARG A 16 -25.87 14.57 -0.58
N LEU A 17 -26.86 15.03 -1.31
CA LEU A 17 -27.88 15.94 -0.82
C LEU A 17 -29.15 15.14 -0.57
N ALA A 18 -29.61 15.13 0.67
CA ALA A 18 -30.91 14.57 1.04
C ALA A 18 -31.95 15.71 1.02
N VAL A 19 -33.04 15.50 0.28
CA VAL A 19 -34.16 16.43 0.17
C VAL A 19 -35.40 15.70 0.66
N ASP A 20 -35.98 16.18 1.77
CA ASP A 20 -37.13 15.55 2.41
C ASP A 20 -38.41 16.31 2.09
N ASN A 21 -39.45 15.59 1.68
CA ASN A 21 -40.77 16.17 1.50
C ASN A 21 -41.62 15.98 2.76
N LEU A 22 -41.56 16.96 3.67
CA LEU A 22 -42.37 17.00 4.90
C LEU A 22 -43.82 17.46 4.65
N GLY A 23 -44.17 17.78 3.41
CA GLY A 23 -45.52 18.18 3.02
C GLY A 23 -46.44 17.00 2.77
N ASN A 24 -47.72 17.32 2.54
CA ASN A 24 -48.78 16.38 2.17
C ASN A 24 -49.02 16.28 0.66
N THR A 25 -48.24 16.99 -0.16
CA THR A 25 -48.35 17.02 -1.64
C THR A 25 -47.03 16.69 -2.30
N LYS A 26 -47.07 16.13 -3.52
CA LYS A 26 -45.85 15.83 -4.30
C LYS A 26 -45.08 17.10 -4.62
N VAL A 27 -43.75 17.06 -4.48
CA VAL A 27 -42.87 18.21 -4.72
C VAL A 27 -41.85 17.89 -5.79
N THR A 28 -41.69 18.79 -6.76
CA THR A 28 -40.58 18.77 -7.71
C THR A 28 -39.54 19.81 -7.30
N ALA A 29 -38.31 19.36 -7.09
CA ALA A 29 -37.18 20.21 -6.72
C ALA A 29 -36.07 20.10 -7.78
N SER A 30 -35.52 21.24 -8.18
CA SER A 30 -34.31 21.35 -9.01
C SER A 30 -33.12 21.66 -8.12
N ILE A 31 -31.99 21.00 -8.35
CA ILE A 31 -30.77 21.13 -7.57
C ILE A 31 -29.68 21.71 -8.47
N ALA A 32 -29.07 22.79 -8.03
CA ALA A 32 -27.94 23.42 -8.72
C ALA A 32 -26.82 23.76 -7.73
N GLY A 33 -25.57 23.79 -8.20
CA GLY A 33 -24.48 24.38 -7.44
C GLY A 33 -24.58 25.90 -7.50
N SER A 34 -24.53 26.56 -6.34
CA SER A 34 -24.42 28.01 -6.20
C SER A 34 -23.03 28.27 -5.62
N ASP A 35 -22.16 28.96 -6.35
CA ASP A 35 -20.77 29.19 -5.91
C ASP A 35 -20.59 30.64 -5.45
N HIS A 36 -19.91 30.83 -4.30
CA HIS A 36 -19.51 32.14 -3.81
C HIS A 36 -18.13 32.59 -4.36
N GLY A 37 -17.36 31.68 -4.95
CA GLY A 37 -16.10 32.01 -5.64
C GLY A 37 -15.68 30.87 -6.54
N ASP A 38 -15.44 31.15 -7.82
CA ASP A 38 -15.34 30.24 -8.99
C ASP A 38 -14.25 29.13 -8.91
N HIS A 39 -14.22 28.38 -7.82
CA HIS A 39 -13.14 27.50 -7.40
C HIS A 39 -13.51 26.02 -7.56
N LEU A 40 -14.80 25.70 -7.61
CA LEU A 40 -15.33 24.35 -7.72
C LEU A 40 -16.25 24.24 -8.94
N SER A 41 -16.19 23.10 -9.62
CA SER A 41 -17.17 22.72 -10.63
C SER A 41 -18.13 21.69 -10.06
N TYR A 42 -19.42 21.88 -10.35
CA TYR A 42 -20.53 21.11 -9.81
C TYR A 42 -21.11 20.21 -10.90
N GLU A 43 -21.18 18.91 -10.63
CA GLU A 43 -21.85 17.94 -11.49
C GLU A 43 -22.93 17.24 -10.65
N VAL A 44 -24.18 17.68 -10.80
CA VAL A 44 -25.35 17.20 -10.03
C VAL A 44 -26.11 16.18 -10.85
N ARG A 45 -26.35 14.97 -10.30
CA ARG A 45 -27.11 13.91 -10.98
C ARG A 45 -28.04 13.17 -10.00
N PRO A 46 -29.36 13.08 -10.28
CA PRO A 46 -30.12 13.85 -11.28
C PRO A 46 -30.27 15.33 -10.85
N GLY A 47 -30.37 16.25 -11.82
CA GLY A 47 -30.53 17.69 -11.54
C GLY A 47 -31.94 18.10 -11.10
N ASN A 48 -32.95 17.27 -11.36
CA ASN A 48 -34.33 17.46 -10.92
C ASN A 48 -34.84 16.17 -10.30
N VAL A 49 -35.56 16.27 -9.17
CA VAL A 49 -36.18 15.12 -8.51
C VAL A 49 -37.61 15.43 -8.13
N GLN A 50 -38.46 14.42 -8.29
CA GLN A 50 -39.83 14.43 -7.80
C GLN A 50 -39.93 13.57 -6.55
N ILE A 51 -40.51 14.12 -5.49
CA ILE A 51 -40.51 13.54 -4.15
C ILE A 51 -41.95 13.43 -3.66
N GLU A 52 -42.38 12.20 -3.38
CA GLU A 52 -43.70 11.93 -2.83
C GLU A 52 -43.83 12.39 -1.36
N PRO A 53 -45.05 12.66 -0.87
CA PRO A 53 -45.28 13.07 0.52
C PRO A 53 -44.64 12.09 1.51
N GLY A 54 -43.90 12.61 2.50
CA GLY A 54 -43.25 11.82 3.54
C GLY A 54 -42.04 11.00 3.09
N ARG A 55 -41.53 11.20 1.85
CA ARG A 55 -40.31 10.52 1.35
C ARG A 55 -39.12 11.47 1.25
N ALA A 56 -37.93 10.88 1.24
CA ALA A 56 -36.66 11.54 1.01
C ALA A 56 -36.10 11.16 -0.37
N ALA A 57 -35.50 12.13 -1.05
CA ALA A 57 -34.72 11.90 -2.25
C ALA A 57 -33.25 12.19 -2.00
N PHE A 58 -32.37 11.31 -2.51
CA PHE A 58 -30.93 11.50 -2.44
C PHE A 58 -30.40 11.88 -3.83
N VAL A 59 -29.73 13.02 -3.89
CA VAL A 59 -29.08 13.52 -5.12
C VAL A 59 -27.58 13.42 -4.95
N GLU A 60 -26.92 12.76 -5.90
CA GLU A 60 -25.46 12.68 -5.92
C GLU A 60 -24.89 13.93 -6.57
N THR A 61 -23.99 14.60 -5.85
CA THR A 61 -23.29 15.76 -6.37
C THR A 61 -21.80 15.46 -6.40
N ARG A 62 -21.16 15.75 -7.53
CA ARG A 62 -19.71 15.63 -7.68
C ARG A 62 -19.10 17.02 -7.77
N LEU A 63 -18.17 17.29 -6.87
CA LEU A 63 -17.38 18.52 -6.84
C LEU A 63 -16.01 18.23 -7.47
N LYS A 64 -15.53 19.06 -8.38
CA LYS A 64 -14.13 19.01 -8.84
C LYS A 64 -13.48 20.39 -8.64
N PRO A 65 -12.33 20.47 -7.96
CA PRO A 65 -11.60 21.72 -7.83
C PRO A 65 -11.01 22.14 -9.17
N LYS A 66 -11.11 23.42 -9.50
CA LYS A 66 -10.52 23.97 -10.74
C LYS A 66 -8.99 24.06 -10.67
N GLN A 67 -8.45 24.34 -9.49
CA GLN A 67 -7.01 24.41 -9.25
C GLN A 67 -6.54 23.17 -8.50
N ILE A 68 -5.51 22.51 -9.04
CA ILE A 68 -4.89 21.33 -8.42
C ILE A 68 -3.74 21.79 -7.52
N ILE A 69 -3.83 21.45 -6.23
CA ILE A 69 -2.74 21.66 -5.28
C ILE A 69 -1.76 20.49 -5.38
N TRP A 70 -0.67 20.68 -6.13
CA TRP A 70 0.39 19.68 -6.28
C TRP A 70 1.20 19.49 -5.00
N PHE A 71 1.62 20.59 -4.38
CA PHE A 71 2.38 20.60 -3.13
C PHE A 71 1.79 21.68 -2.22
N GLY A 72 1.46 21.35 -0.97
CA GLY A 72 0.89 22.36 -0.07
C GLY A 72 0.15 21.81 1.14
N ALA A 73 -0.30 22.73 1.98
CA ALA A 73 -1.21 22.42 3.08
C ALA A 73 -2.62 22.14 2.55
N LYS A 74 -3.45 21.47 3.37
CA LYS A 74 -4.88 21.30 3.09
C LYS A 74 -5.55 22.68 2.95
N GLU A 75 -6.45 22.81 1.98
CA GLU A 75 -7.23 24.03 1.76
C GLU A 75 -8.71 23.71 1.88
N GLU A 76 -9.44 24.53 2.64
CA GLU A 76 -10.87 24.35 2.89
C GLU A 76 -11.65 25.28 1.96
N ARG A 77 -12.45 24.70 1.06
CA ARG A 77 -13.24 25.43 0.07
C ARG A 77 -14.73 25.27 0.43
N PRO A 78 -15.39 26.32 0.93
CA PRO A 78 -16.83 26.28 1.15
C PRO A 78 -17.54 26.15 -0.20
N TYR A 79 -18.68 25.46 -0.22
CA TYR A 79 -19.52 25.29 -1.40
C TYR A 79 -20.98 25.31 -1.00
N THR A 80 -21.85 25.80 -1.89
CA THR A 80 -23.29 25.89 -1.62
C THR A 80 -24.07 25.13 -2.69
N LEU A 81 -25.05 24.33 -2.27
CA LEU A 81 -26.03 23.73 -3.17
C LEU A 81 -27.38 24.41 -2.96
N ALA A 82 -27.95 24.93 -4.04
CA ALA A 82 -29.27 25.53 -4.03
C ALA A 82 -30.32 24.48 -4.42
N VAL A 83 -31.30 24.28 -3.55
CA VAL A 83 -32.49 23.46 -3.79
C VAL A 83 -33.65 24.41 -4.09
N ARG A 84 -34.15 24.38 -5.32
CA ARG A 84 -35.26 25.22 -5.74
C ARG A 84 -36.50 24.38 -5.97
N ARG A 85 -37.58 24.72 -5.27
CA ARG A 85 -38.92 24.19 -5.51
C ARG A 85 -39.61 25.04 -6.59
N SER A 86 -40.47 24.42 -7.40
CA SER A 86 -41.28 25.14 -8.39
C SER A 86 -42.05 26.31 -7.77
N GLY A 87 -41.75 27.54 -8.20
CA GLY A 87 -42.45 28.75 -7.75
C GLY A 87 -42.02 29.31 -6.39
N VAL A 88 -40.94 28.81 -5.78
CA VAL A 88 -40.39 29.30 -4.50
C VAL A 88 -38.93 29.70 -4.69
N ASP A 89 -38.46 30.62 -3.84
CA ASP A 89 -37.05 30.99 -3.80
C ASP A 89 -36.13 29.80 -3.46
N PRO A 90 -34.91 29.76 -4.01
CA PRO A 90 -33.96 28.68 -3.73
C PRO A 90 -33.59 28.63 -2.25
N THR A 91 -33.62 27.43 -1.66
CA THR A 91 -33.07 27.16 -0.33
C THR A 91 -31.61 26.73 -0.48
N GLU A 92 -30.70 27.50 0.09
CA GLU A 92 -29.27 27.24 0.03
C GLU A 92 -28.81 26.30 1.15
N VAL A 93 -27.98 25.33 0.80
CA VAL A 93 -27.40 24.36 1.74
C VAL A 93 -25.88 24.41 1.61
N GLU A 94 -25.22 24.83 2.70
CA GLU A 94 -23.76 25.02 2.75
C GLU A 94 -23.03 23.74 3.16
N GLY A 95 -21.89 23.49 2.51
CA GLY A 95 -20.96 22.43 2.85
C GLY A 95 -19.50 22.85 2.69
N THR A 96 -18.59 22.02 3.16
CA THR A 96 -17.15 22.30 3.08
C THR A 96 -16.41 21.20 2.32
N TYR A 97 -15.65 21.57 1.30
CA TYR A 97 -14.76 20.68 0.58
C TYR A 97 -13.31 20.90 1.03
N VAL A 98 -12.72 19.90 1.69
CA VAL A 98 -11.31 19.93 2.09
C VAL A 98 -10.46 19.32 1.00
N GLN A 99 -9.75 20.18 0.25
CA GLN A 99 -8.81 19.78 -0.77
C GLN A 99 -7.46 19.44 -0.13
N ARG A 100 -7.00 18.20 -0.31
CA ARG A 100 -5.68 17.74 0.13
C ARG A 100 -4.66 17.93 -0.98
N GLY A 101 -3.45 18.38 -0.62
CA GLY A 101 -2.31 18.40 -1.53
C GLY A 101 -1.92 17.01 -2.02
N PHE A 102 -1.44 16.90 -3.25
CA PHE A 102 -1.06 15.63 -3.87
C PHE A 102 0.22 15.04 -3.25
N LEU A 103 1.23 15.88 -2.97
CA LEU A 103 2.53 15.48 -2.44
C LEU A 103 2.94 16.34 -1.23
N PRO A 104 3.68 15.78 -0.25
CA PRO A 104 4.26 16.54 0.86
C PRO A 104 5.24 17.60 0.36
N ARG A 105 5.31 18.77 1.04
CA ARG A 105 6.21 19.87 0.65
C ARG A 105 7.69 19.48 0.66
N TRP A 106 8.10 18.55 1.53
CA TRP A 106 9.48 18.06 1.59
C TRP A 106 9.94 17.35 0.31
N LEU A 107 9.01 16.74 -0.44
CA LEU A 107 9.39 16.05 -1.67
C LEU A 107 9.88 17.04 -2.74
N ALA A 108 9.30 18.24 -2.81
CA ALA A 108 9.78 19.29 -3.70
C ALA A 108 11.20 19.75 -3.31
N THR A 109 11.50 19.86 -2.02
CA THR A 109 12.87 20.18 -1.56
C THR A 109 13.86 19.05 -1.86
N PHE A 110 13.43 17.79 -1.73
CA PHE A 110 14.26 16.64 -2.07
C PHE A 110 14.62 16.62 -3.57
N PHE A 111 13.64 16.80 -4.46
CA PHE A 111 13.91 16.88 -5.90
C PHE A 111 14.81 18.07 -6.28
N GLY A 112 14.65 19.22 -5.61
CA GLY A 112 15.54 20.37 -5.82
C GLY A 112 16.99 20.08 -5.44
N ILE A 113 17.21 19.47 -4.27
CA ILE A 113 18.57 19.08 -3.82
C ILE A 113 19.15 17.99 -4.74
N PHE A 114 18.35 16.99 -5.10
CA PHE A 114 18.78 15.91 -5.99
C PHE A 114 19.20 16.46 -7.36
N LEU A 115 18.43 17.38 -7.93
CA LEU A 115 18.77 18.03 -9.20
C LEU A 115 20.07 18.84 -9.08
N ALA A 116 20.26 19.59 -7.99
CA ALA A 116 21.49 20.33 -7.74
C ALA A 116 22.72 19.41 -7.60
N LEU A 117 22.58 18.28 -6.89
CA LEU A 117 23.64 17.28 -6.76
C LEU A 117 23.95 16.59 -8.10
N ALA A 118 22.94 16.31 -8.92
CA ALA A 118 23.13 15.76 -10.25
C ALA A 118 23.91 16.73 -11.15
N ILE A 119 23.55 18.02 -11.13
CA ILE A 119 24.28 19.06 -11.88
C ILE A 119 25.73 19.16 -11.37
N ALA A 120 25.94 19.18 -10.06
CA ALA A 120 27.29 19.22 -9.47
C ALA A 120 28.11 17.99 -9.85
N PHE A 121 27.51 16.80 -9.81
CA PHE A 121 28.15 15.55 -10.23
C PHE A 121 28.58 15.58 -11.70
N VAL A 122 27.70 16.04 -12.60
CA VAL A 122 28.02 16.20 -14.03
C VAL A 122 29.16 17.20 -14.24
N MET A 123 29.15 18.32 -13.52
CA MET A 123 30.23 19.32 -13.59
C MET A 123 31.57 18.75 -13.11
N ILE A 124 31.57 17.99 -12.01
CA ILE A 124 32.77 17.33 -11.49
C ILE A 124 33.27 16.27 -12.48
N TRP A 125 32.35 15.47 -13.04
CA TRP A 125 32.67 14.42 -14.00
C TRP A 125 33.37 14.97 -15.26
N ILE A 126 32.90 16.10 -15.79
CA ILE A 126 33.50 16.76 -16.97
C ILE A 126 34.85 17.39 -16.62
N ALA A 127 35.00 17.95 -15.41
CA ALA A 127 36.23 18.62 -14.99
C ALA A 127 37.35 17.65 -14.54
N TYR A 128 37.00 16.39 -14.21
CA TYR A 128 37.96 15.42 -13.69
C TYR A 128 38.77 14.76 -14.83
N LYS A 129 40.02 15.23 -15.04
CA LYS A 129 40.99 14.58 -15.92
C LYS A 129 41.83 13.57 -15.11
N PRO A 130 41.61 12.24 -15.23
CA PRO A 130 42.39 11.26 -14.49
C PRO A 130 43.85 11.24 -14.99
N GLN A 131 44.80 11.55 -14.10
CA GLN A 131 46.23 11.41 -14.35
C GLN A 131 46.62 9.94 -14.15
N VAL A 132 46.51 9.13 -15.19
CA VAL A 132 46.97 7.73 -15.17
C VAL A 132 48.50 7.73 -15.29
N ARG A 133 49.22 7.51 -14.19
CA ARG A 133 50.65 7.22 -14.22
C ARG A 133 50.84 5.72 -14.36
N THR A 134 51.29 5.27 -15.51
CA THR A 134 51.69 3.89 -15.76
C THR A 134 53.00 3.59 -15.06
N SER A 135 52.96 2.77 -14.02
CA SER A 135 54.14 2.15 -13.43
C SER A 135 54.58 0.95 -14.29
N ALA A 136 55.06 1.21 -15.51
CA ALA A 136 55.69 0.20 -16.34
C ALA A 136 57.20 0.23 -16.09
N THR A 137 57.73 -0.82 -15.46
CA THR A 137 59.17 -1.03 -15.29
C THR A 137 59.65 -1.86 -16.48
N GLU A 138 60.52 -1.31 -17.32
CA GLU A 138 61.21 -2.08 -18.38
C GLU A 138 62.16 -3.09 -17.73
N GLN A 139 61.91 -4.38 -17.94
CA GLN A 139 62.92 -5.43 -17.77
C GLN A 139 63.85 -5.38 -18.97
N THR A 140 65.04 -4.80 -18.80
CA THR A 140 66.17 -5.02 -19.70
C THR A 140 66.80 -6.36 -19.36
N GLU A 141 66.36 -7.42 -20.03
CA GLU A 141 67.01 -8.72 -19.93
C GLU A 141 68.17 -8.82 -20.93
N GLN A 142 69.34 -9.16 -20.39
CA GLN A 142 70.63 -9.30 -21.05
C GLN A 142 70.59 -10.38 -22.13
N ALA A 143 70.63 -10.00 -23.40
CA ALA A 143 70.98 -10.90 -24.49
C ALA A 143 71.91 -10.15 -25.46
N GLY A 144 73.22 -10.46 -25.39
CA GLY A 144 74.18 -9.84 -26.32
C GLY A 144 75.67 -10.08 -26.06
N VAL A 145 76.06 -10.85 -25.04
CA VAL A 145 77.46 -11.30 -24.89
C VAL A 145 77.55 -12.80 -25.15
N ALA A 146 77.23 -13.20 -26.36
CA ALA A 146 77.76 -14.40 -26.98
C ALA A 146 77.38 -14.33 -28.44
N LEU A 147 78.38 -14.22 -29.33
CA LEU A 147 78.47 -14.83 -30.64
C LEU A 147 79.64 -14.17 -31.39
N ALA A 148 80.84 -14.73 -31.19
CA ALA A 148 81.91 -14.65 -32.18
C ALA A 148 81.64 -15.72 -33.26
N PRO A 149 81.96 -15.49 -34.54
CA PRO A 149 81.56 -16.39 -35.62
C PRO A 149 82.63 -17.47 -35.90
N SER A 150 82.18 -18.66 -36.32
CA SER A 150 82.99 -19.56 -37.15
C SER A 150 82.10 -20.34 -38.14
N PRO A 151 82.53 -20.51 -39.40
CA PRO A 151 81.69 -20.98 -40.51
C PRO A 151 81.97 -22.45 -40.92
N SER A 152 81.15 -22.96 -41.85
CA SER A 152 81.25 -24.22 -42.65
C SER A 152 80.23 -25.29 -42.24
N ALA A 153 79.59 -26.07 -43.13
CA ALA A 153 79.41 -26.06 -44.57
C ALA A 153 78.29 -27.08 -44.92
N THR A 154 77.44 -26.74 -45.90
CA THR A 154 76.70 -27.55 -46.91
C THR A 154 75.87 -28.83 -46.57
N PRO A 155 74.83 -29.13 -47.40
CA PRO A 155 73.64 -29.93 -47.06
C PRO A 155 73.60 -31.33 -47.71
N GLU A 156 72.68 -32.21 -47.29
CA GLU A 156 71.90 -33.08 -48.21
C GLU A 156 70.83 -33.96 -47.53
N THR A 157 69.67 -34.06 -48.21
CA THR A 157 68.71 -35.17 -48.37
C THR A 157 67.87 -35.74 -47.20
N LEU A 158 66.54 -35.57 -47.36
CA LEU A 158 65.40 -36.39 -46.87
C LEU A 158 65.39 -37.82 -47.48
N PRO A 159 64.47 -38.77 -47.14
CA PRO A 159 63.36 -38.77 -46.15
C PRO A 159 63.25 -40.07 -45.30
N SER A 160 62.33 -40.10 -44.32
CA SER A 160 61.32 -41.18 -44.14
C SER A 160 60.78 -41.23 -42.71
N SER A 161 59.47 -40.99 -42.59
CA SER A 161 58.43 -41.70 -41.79
C SER A 161 58.79 -42.07 -40.33
N ALA A 162 58.00 -41.80 -39.30
CA ALA A 162 56.55 -41.67 -39.20
C ALA A 162 56.18 -41.10 -37.81
N GLU A 163 54.87 -40.94 -37.61
CA GLU A 163 54.17 -40.72 -36.33
C GLU A 163 54.06 -39.27 -35.84
N SER A 164 53.12 -38.56 -36.48
CA SER A 164 52.48 -37.36 -35.94
C SER A 164 51.28 -37.76 -35.08
N ALA A 165 51.27 -37.34 -33.82
CA ALA A 165 50.05 -37.12 -33.07
C ALA A 165 50.01 -35.62 -32.71
N PRO A 166 49.13 -34.82 -33.32
CA PRO A 166 48.97 -33.43 -32.92
C PRO A 166 47.76 -33.26 -32.01
N VAL A 167 47.99 -32.59 -30.88
CA VAL A 167 46.96 -31.86 -30.15
C VAL A 167 47.25 -30.39 -30.42
N GLU A 168 46.41 -29.71 -31.20
CA GLU A 168 46.12 -28.28 -31.00
C GLU A 168 44.80 -27.86 -31.69
N GLN A 169 44.23 -26.77 -31.17
CA GLN A 169 42.86 -26.26 -31.20
C GLN A 169 42.51 -25.44 -32.50
N PRO A 170 41.61 -24.43 -32.51
CA PRO A 170 40.14 -24.40 -32.35
C PRO A 170 39.43 -23.63 -33.51
N GLN A 171 38.17 -23.90 -33.90
CA GLN A 171 37.28 -22.87 -34.49
C GLN A 171 35.76 -23.15 -34.35
N VAL A 172 35.09 -22.18 -33.71
CA VAL A 172 33.80 -21.52 -34.02
C VAL A 172 32.82 -22.22 -34.98
N GLN A 173 31.57 -22.45 -34.53
CA GLN A 173 30.37 -22.44 -35.40
C GLN A 173 29.07 -22.13 -34.61
N GLN A 174 28.27 -21.23 -35.19
CA GLN A 174 26.97 -20.73 -34.72
C GLN A 174 25.84 -21.78 -34.76
N PRO A 175 24.80 -21.66 -33.93
CA PRO A 175 23.49 -22.25 -34.20
C PRO A 175 22.55 -21.25 -34.91
N PRO A 176 21.85 -21.64 -36.00
CA PRO A 176 20.83 -20.81 -36.61
C PRO A 176 19.44 -21.02 -36.00
N ALA A 177 18.59 -20.05 -36.33
CA ALA A 177 17.25 -19.79 -35.86
C ALA A 177 16.15 -20.71 -36.44
N THR A 178 15.12 -20.92 -35.60
CA THR A 178 13.66 -20.86 -35.83
C THR A 178 13.07 -21.28 -37.18
N GLN A 179 12.10 -22.23 -37.14
CA GLN A 179 10.87 -22.21 -37.95
C GLN A 179 9.70 -22.89 -37.20
N GLU A 180 8.64 -22.13 -36.92
CA GLU A 180 7.24 -22.62 -36.99
C GLU A 180 6.77 -22.52 -38.46
N PRO A 181 5.76 -23.30 -38.90
CA PRO A 181 4.36 -22.85 -38.89
C PRO A 181 3.39 -24.03 -38.61
N GLU A 182 2.07 -23.93 -38.39
CA GLU A 182 1.05 -23.00 -38.89
C GLU A 182 -0.30 -23.25 -38.14
N LYS A 183 -1.06 -22.15 -37.92
CA LYS A 183 -2.54 -21.98 -37.96
C LYS A 183 -3.48 -22.94 -37.20
N ASP A 184 -4.29 -22.36 -36.30
CA ASP A 184 -5.67 -22.00 -36.71
C ASP A 184 -6.22 -20.75 -35.97
N ASN A 185 -7.14 -20.08 -36.66
CA ASN A 185 -7.56 -18.70 -36.55
C ASN A 185 -8.67 -18.39 -35.55
N GLY A 186 -8.77 -17.09 -35.24
CA GLY A 186 -9.99 -16.37 -34.87
C GLY A 186 -9.91 -15.74 -33.48
N GLY A 187 -9.45 -14.50 -33.26
CA GLY A 187 -9.76 -13.27 -33.99
C GLY A 187 -11.14 -12.77 -33.56
N GLY A 188 -11.34 -11.59 -32.99
CA GLY A 188 -10.46 -10.48 -32.65
C GLY A 188 -11.33 -9.29 -32.20
N ASP A 189 -10.64 -8.20 -31.85
CA ASP A 189 -11.14 -6.82 -31.79
C ASP A 189 -12.23 -6.52 -30.73
N GLY A 190 -12.30 -5.35 -30.10
CA GLY A 190 -11.63 -4.08 -30.29
C GLY A 190 -12.11 -3.18 -29.16
N GLY A 191 -11.32 -2.13 -28.91
CA GLY A 191 -11.59 -1.20 -27.84
C GLY A 191 -12.80 -0.27 -28.08
N ASP A 192 -13.03 0.52 -27.03
CA ASP A 192 -13.53 1.88 -27.03
C ASP A 192 -14.96 2.13 -26.50
N LYS A 193 -15.01 3.13 -25.61
CA LYS A 193 -16.13 4.00 -25.23
C LYS A 193 -17.42 3.40 -24.63
N GLY A 194 -17.60 3.73 -23.36
CA GLY A 194 -18.55 4.80 -23.01
C GLY A 194 -20.04 4.46 -22.98
N GLY A 195 -20.55 4.33 -21.76
CA GLY A 195 -21.81 4.96 -21.34
C GLY A 195 -23.13 4.25 -21.66
N GLY A 196 -24.08 4.43 -20.75
CA GLY A 196 -25.51 4.19 -21.01
C GLY A 196 -26.10 3.11 -20.12
N GLY A 197 -26.89 3.54 -19.14
CA GLY A 197 -27.60 2.67 -18.22
C GLY A 197 -28.82 1.99 -18.82
N GLY A 198 -29.34 1.02 -18.08
CA GLY A 198 -30.62 0.37 -18.32
C GLY A 198 -30.92 -0.52 -17.12
N GLY A 199 -31.81 -0.06 -16.26
CA GLY A 199 -32.15 -0.70 -15.00
C GLY A 199 -32.89 -2.01 -15.20
N GLY A 200 -32.38 -3.06 -14.57
CA GLY A 200 -33.16 -4.17 -14.05
C GLY A 200 -33.05 -4.12 -12.54
N GLY A 201 -34.17 -4.00 -11.84
CA GLY A 201 -34.20 -3.92 -10.39
C GLY A 201 -33.67 -5.20 -9.74
N GLU A 202 -32.40 -5.20 -9.34
CA GLU A 202 -31.92 -6.13 -8.34
C GLU A 202 -32.06 -5.49 -6.97
N SER A 203 -33.02 -6.02 -6.22
CA SER A 203 -33.09 -6.01 -4.77
C SER A 203 -31.68 -5.87 -4.18
N LYS A 204 -31.38 -4.75 -3.51
CA LYS A 204 -30.10 -4.56 -2.81
C LYS A 204 -29.92 -5.73 -1.84
N LYS A 205 -29.17 -6.74 -2.27
CA LYS A 205 -28.70 -7.82 -1.43
C LYS A 205 -27.99 -7.15 -0.25
N PRO A 206 -28.31 -7.50 1.00
CA PRO A 206 -27.63 -6.94 2.16
C PRO A 206 -26.12 -7.04 1.92
N LYS A 207 -25.39 -5.94 2.11
CA LYS A 207 -23.92 -5.99 2.07
C LYS A 207 -23.52 -7.11 3.05
N PRO A 208 -22.78 -8.14 2.60
CA PRO A 208 -22.46 -9.25 3.48
C PRO A 208 -21.79 -8.70 4.74
N PRO A 209 -22.14 -9.22 5.93
CA PRO A 209 -21.56 -8.76 7.18
C PRO A 209 -20.03 -8.78 7.05
N VAL A 210 -19.38 -7.69 7.48
CA VAL A 210 -17.92 -7.58 7.42
C VAL A 210 -17.34 -8.70 8.29
N ARG A 211 -16.60 -9.63 7.69
CA ARG A 211 -15.97 -10.75 8.40
C ARG A 211 -14.87 -10.21 9.32
N THR A 212 -15.13 -10.23 10.63
CA THR A 212 -14.21 -9.80 11.71
C THR A 212 -13.52 -11.00 12.36
N ALA A 213 -12.58 -10.73 13.26
CA ALA A 213 -11.95 -11.77 14.07
C ALA A 213 -12.99 -12.55 14.90
N ALA A 214 -13.96 -11.86 15.51
CA ALA A 214 -15.02 -12.51 16.28
C ALA A 214 -15.89 -13.45 15.44
N THR A 215 -16.24 -13.06 14.21
CA THR A 215 -16.98 -13.96 13.32
C THR A 215 -16.16 -15.20 12.95
N ALA A 216 -14.86 -15.02 12.65
CA ALA A 216 -13.98 -16.14 12.33
C ALA A 216 -13.79 -17.09 13.53
N VAL A 217 -13.56 -16.57 14.74
CA VAL A 217 -13.32 -17.44 15.90
C VAL A 217 -14.57 -18.23 16.28
N LYS A 218 -15.78 -17.67 16.10
CA LYS A 218 -17.05 -18.40 16.27
C LYS A 218 -17.17 -19.56 15.30
N GLU A 219 -16.83 -19.34 14.03
CA GLU A 219 -16.86 -20.39 13.00
C GLU A 219 -15.85 -21.50 13.30
N VAL A 220 -14.65 -21.16 13.77
CA VAL A 220 -13.63 -22.15 14.16
C VAL A 220 -14.05 -22.92 15.41
N ALA A 221 -14.50 -22.23 16.46
CA ALA A 221 -14.94 -22.87 17.70
C ALA A 221 -16.18 -23.78 17.50
N ALA A 222 -16.99 -23.53 16.47
CA ALA A 222 -18.13 -24.39 16.15
C ALA A 222 -17.74 -25.72 15.45
N ARG A 223 -16.53 -25.79 14.87
CA ARG A 223 -16.06 -26.96 14.09
C ARG A 223 -14.92 -27.73 14.73
N SER A 224 -14.24 -27.14 15.70
CA SER A 224 -13.11 -27.76 16.41
C SER A 224 -13.15 -27.42 17.88
N GLU A 225 -12.85 -28.42 18.71
CA GLU A 225 -12.65 -28.24 20.14
C GLU A 225 -11.27 -27.65 20.44
N GLY A 226 -11.16 -26.96 21.57
CA GLY A 226 -9.91 -26.36 22.04
C GLY A 226 -9.94 -24.85 22.07
N ARG A 227 -8.75 -24.26 22.29
CA ARG A 227 -8.54 -22.82 22.29
C ARG A 227 -8.25 -22.35 20.88
N HIS A 228 -8.85 -21.23 20.50
CA HIS A 228 -8.64 -20.61 19.20
C HIS A 228 -8.43 -19.11 19.33
N ILE A 229 -7.59 -18.57 18.46
CA ILE A 229 -7.40 -17.14 18.29
C ILE A 229 -7.51 -16.80 16.81
N CYS A 230 -8.40 -15.87 16.50
CA CYS A 230 -8.49 -15.29 15.17
C CYS A 230 -8.17 -13.82 15.22
N TYR A 231 -7.57 -13.33 14.14
CA TYR A 231 -7.13 -11.95 14.04
C TYR A 231 -7.05 -11.48 12.59
N ARG A 232 -7.10 -10.16 12.41
CA ARG A 232 -6.83 -9.50 11.13
C ARG A 232 -6.02 -8.24 11.35
N ALA A 233 -5.22 -7.88 10.36
CA ALA A 233 -4.44 -6.65 10.35
C ALA A 233 -5.12 -5.57 9.51
N TYR A 234 -5.06 -4.34 10.00
CA TYR A 234 -5.22 -3.14 9.17
C TYR A 234 -3.84 -2.74 8.67
N VAL A 235 -3.58 -2.99 7.39
CA VAL A 235 -2.30 -2.64 6.74
C VAL A 235 -2.42 -1.26 6.10
N ALA A 236 -1.38 -0.43 6.26
CA ALA A 236 -1.33 0.88 5.62
C ALA A 236 -1.63 0.78 4.12
N ASP A 237 -2.44 1.71 3.62
CA ASP A 237 -2.91 1.78 2.23
C ASP A 237 -3.76 0.60 1.70
N GLN A 238 -3.90 -0.49 2.45
CA GLN A 238 -4.70 -1.67 2.08
C GLN A 238 -5.95 -1.84 2.95
N GLY A 239 -5.95 -1.28 4.15
CA GLY A 239 -7.05 -1.39 5.10
C GLY A 239 -7.11 -2.77 5.78
N TRP A 240 -8.32 -3.15 6.23
CA TRP A 240 -8.55 -4.42 6.91
C TRP A 240 -8.43 -5.60 5.93
N GLN A 241 -7.52 -6.51 6.24
CA GLN A 241 -7.43 -7.81 5.58
C GLN A 241 -8.50 -8.78 6.09
N ALA A 242 -8.68 -9.90 5.38
CA ALA A 242 -9.52 -11.00 5.86
C ALA A 242 -8.93 -11.60 7.17
N PRO A 243 -9.78 -12.10 8.09
CA PRO A 243 -9.30 -12.74 9.30
C PRO A 243 -8.64 -14.07 9.01
N VAL A 244 -7.57 -14.31 9.76
CA VAL A 244 -6.82 -15.56 9.83
C VAL A 244 -6.85 -16.07 11.27
N CYS A 245 -6.51 -17.33 11.49
CA CYS A 245 -6.55 -17.93 12.82
C CYS A 245 -5.31 -18.78 13.08
N ASP A 246 -5.01 -19.00 14.36
CA ASP A 246 -4.12 -20.05 14.86
C ASP A 246 -2.78 -20.17 14.10
N GLY A 247 -2.01 -19.08 14.12
CA GLY A 247 -0.63 -19.03 13.60
C GLY A 247 -0.53 -18.66 12.12
N ALA A 248 -1.64 -18.54 11.40
CA ALA A 248 -1.65 -18.05 10.02
C ALA A 248 -1.22 -16.58 9.92
N GLU A 249 -0.63 -16.17 8.81
CA GLU A 249 -0.03 -14.84 8.68
C GLU A 249 -1.09 -13.75 8.42
N ALA A 250 -1.04 -12.66 9.20
CA ALA A 250 -1.73 -11.41 8.91
C ALA A 250 -0.72 -10.27 8.72
N GLY A 251 -0.96 -9.38 7.77
CA GLY A 251 -0.06 -8.29 7.41
C GLY A 251 0.61 -8.49 6.05
N THR A 252 1.81 -7.92 5.89
CA THR A 252 2.62 -8.06 4.68
C THR A 252 4.10 -8.12 5.02
N VAL A 253 4.76 -9.23 4.72
CA VAL A 253 6.22 -9.35 4.88
C VAL A 253 6.96 -8.67 3.73
N GLY A 254 7.94 -7.82 4.05
CA GLY A 254 8.90 -7.28 3.07
C GLY A 254 8.33 -6.27 2.06
N LYS A 255 7.10 -5.78 2.28
CA LYS A 255 6.45 -4.79 1.41
C LYS A 255 6.60 -3.35 1.91
N ASN A 256 7.25 -3.15 3.06
CA ASN A 256 7.36 -1.85 3.73
C ASN A 256 5.97 -1.19 3.98
N LEU A 257 4.95 -2.01 4.20
CA LEU A 257 3.60 -1.58 4.54
C LEU A 257 3.31 -1.98 5.98
N PRO A 258 3.23 -1.00 6.90
CA PRO A 258 3.07 -1.32 8.31
C PRO A 258 1.63 -1.64 8.70
N ILE A 259 1.51 -2.42 9.77
CA ILE A 259 0.26 -2.64 10.50
C ILE A 259 -0.03 -1.39 11.34
N LYS A 260 -1.25 -0.85 11.21
CA LYS A 260 -1.73 0.28 12.00
C LYS A 260 -2.69 -0.11 13.12
N ALA A 261 -3.41 -1.21 12.93
CA ALA A 261 -4.33 -1.75 13.92
C ALA A 261 -4.46 -3.26 13.78
N LEU A 262 -4.77 -3.94 14.87
CA LEU A 262 -5.14 -5.34 14.90
C LEU A 262 -6.56 -5.48 15.43
N ASN A 263 -7.31 -6.42 14.87
CA ASN A 263 -8.58 -6.87 15.43
C ASN A 263 -8.41 -8.33 15.82
N ILE A 264 -8.65 -8.65 17.09
CA ILE A 264 -8.35 -9.95 17.70
C ILE A 264 -9.59 -10.45 18.42
N ALA A 265 -9.85 -11.75 18.34
CA ALA A 265 -10.87 -12.43 19.13
C ALA A 265 -10.40 -13.84 19.48
N VAL A 266 -10.80 -14.33 20.65
CA VAL A 266 -10.38 -15.62 21.22
C VAL A 266 -11.59 -16.49 21.54
N SER A 267 -11.38 -17.79 21.70
CA SER A 267 -12.36 -18.74 22.22
C SER A 267 -11.67 -19.78 23.08
N GLY A 268 -12.29 -20.17 24.19
CA GLY A 268 -11.76 -21.14 25.14
C GLY A 268 -10.70 -20.58 26.09
N THR A 269 -10.50 -19.25 26.11
CA THR A 269 -9.50 -18.58 26.96
C THR A 269 -10.13 -17.68 28.02
N LYS A 270 -11.47 -17.62 28.11
CA LYS A 270 -12.24 -16.75 29.02
C LYS A 270 -11.97 -15.25 28.85
N GLY A 271 -11.54 -14.86 27.66
CA GLY A 271 -11.25 -13.48 27.29
C GLY A 271 -9.79 -13.20 27.00
N VAL A 272 -9.58 -12.01 26.47
CA VAL A 272 -8.28 -11.48 26.07
C VAL A 272 -8.18 -10.02 26.49
N THR A 273 -6.98 -9.62 26.89
CA THR A 273 -6.66 -8.24 27.25
C THR A 273 -5.39 -7.81 26.51
N GLY A 274 -5.36 -6.58 26.02
CA GLY A 274 -4.17 -6.05 25.34
C GLY A 274 -4.18 -4.54 25.17
N ASN A 275 -3.06 -4.01 24.69
CA ASN A 275 -2.93 -2.63 24.25
C ASN A 275 -1.97 -2.53 23.05
N GLY A 276 -2.10 -1.50 22.22
CA GLY A 276 -1.22 -1.24 21.08
C GLY A 276 -0.15 -0.20 21.42
N ALA A 277 1.08 -0.44 20.98
CA ALA A 277 2.17 0.52 21.04
C ALA A 277 2.49 1.05 19.64
N HIS A 278 2.89 2.32 19.55
CA HIS A 278 3.07 3.06 18.31
C HIS A 278 4.49 3.60 18.18
N VAL A 279 5.01 3.64 16.96
CA VAL A 279 6.40 4.02 16.66
C VAL A 279 6.82 5.35 17.29
N VAL A 280 5.97 6.39 17.28
CA VAL A 280 6.34 7.73 17.80
C VAL A 280 5.75 7.97 19.18
N GLU A 281 4.53 7.52 19.41
CA GLU A 281 3.77 7.80 20.63
C GLU A 281 4.04 6.78 21.74
N ALA A 282 4.67 5.64 21.43
CA ALA A 282 4.72 4.46 22.28
C ALA A 282 3.29 4.10 22.72
N TRP A 283 2.96 4.26 23.99
CA TRP A 283 1.59 4.16 24.47
C TRP A 283 0.84 5.46 24.21
N LEU A 284 -0.29 5.39 23.49
CA LEU A 284 -1.12 6.58 23.31
C LEU A 284 -1.55 7.13 24.68
N ASN A 285 -1.45 8.45 24.88
CA ASN A 285 -1.87 9.08 26.13
C ASN A 285 -3.33 8.74 26.46
N GLY A 286 -3.55 8.15 27.64
CA GLY A 286 -4.88 7.70 28.07
C GLY A 286 -5.35 6.38 27.45
N SER A 287 -4.50 5.66 26.70
CA SER A 287 -4.81 4.29 26.26
C SER A 287 -4.98 3.38 27.47
N LYS A 288 -6.21 2.90 27.64
CA LYS A 288 -6.52 1.87 28.62
C LYS A 288 -6.32 0.52 27.95
N TRP A 289 -5.85 -0.45 28.72
CA TRP A 289 -5.89 -1.84 28.32
C TRP A 289 -7.32 -2.21 27.96
N GLU A 290 -7.53 -2.71 26.75
CA GLU A 290 -8.82 -3.23 26.34
C GLU A 290 -8.93 -4.66 26.85
N SER A 291 -10.09 -5.03 27.38
CA SER A 291 -10.38 -6.39 27.84
C SER A 291 -11.76 -6.78 27.34
N VAL A 292 -11.83 -7.93 26.67
CA VAL A 292 -13.08 -8.45 26.12
C VAL A 292 -13.22 -9.94 26.46
N PRO A 293 -14.45 -10.44 26.65
CA PRO A 293 -14.69 -11.87 26.81
C PRO A 293 -14.45 -12.62 25.49
N ASP A 294 -14.53 -13.95 25.54
CA ASP A 294 -14.45 -14.80 24.36
C ASP A 294 -15.45 -14.37 23.27
N GLN A 295 -15.07 -14.65 22.02
CA GLN A 295 -15.86 -14.44 20.81
C GLN A 295 -16.31 -12.98 20.58
N THR A 296 -15.57 -12.03 21.16
CA THR A 296 -15.80 -10.59 21.03
C THR A 296 -14.58 -9.94 20.36
N ASP A 297 -14.83 -8.93 19.52
CA ASP A 297 -13.78 -8.20 18.82
C ASP A 297 -13.07 -7.22 19.76
N MET A 298 -11.77 -7.42 19.96
CA MET A 298 -10.84 -6.44 20.55
C MET A 298 -10.10 -5.70 19.44
N TYR A 299 -9.80 -4.42 19.61
CA TYR A 299 -9.09 -3.60 18.63
C TYR A 299 -7.86 -2.91 19.23
N LEU A 300 -6.67 -3.33 18.80
CA LEU A 300 -5.40 -2.72 19.21
C LEU A 300 -4.92 -1.73 18.15
N GLY A 301 -4.37 -0.60 18.57
CA GLY A 301 -3.82 0.43 17.66
C GLY A 301 -4.88 1.39 17.12
N SER A 302 -4.63 1.98 15.94
CA SER A 302 -5.48 3.03 15.36
C SER A 302 -5.41 3.07 13.84
N THR A 303 -6.59 3.10 13.20
CA THR A 303 -6.70 3.27 11.74
C THR A 303 -6.56 4.73 11.28
N LYS A 304 -6.47 5.69 12.21
CA LYS A 304 -6.40 7.12 11.90
C LYS A 304 -5.07 7.46 11.21
N GLU A 305 -5.14 8.26 10.15
CA GLU A 305 -3.97 8.70 9.37
C GLU A 305 -2.92 9.42 10.25
N ALA A 306 -3.37 10.23 11.21
CA ALA A 306 -2.50 11.02 12.09
C ALA A 306 -1.79 10.24 13.20
N VAL A 307 -2.13 8.96 13.41
CA VAL A 307 -1.49 8.10 14.41
C VAL A 307 -0.43 7.23 13.72
N SER A 308 0.76 7.17 14.31
CA SER A 308 1.86 6.36 13.78
C SER A 308 1.48 4.88 13.70
N PRO A 309 2.13 4.11 12.82
CA PRO A 309 1.91 2.67 12.78
C PRO A 309 2.30 1.98 14.09
N MET A 310 1.79 0.77 14.29
CA MET A 310 2.11 0.00 15.47
C MET A 310 3.58 -0.43 15.43
N GLU A 311 4.28 -0.28 16.54
CA GLU A 311 5.61 -0.89 16.74
C GLU A 311 5.51 -2.26 17.40
N GLY A 312 4.42 -2.47 18.14
CA GLY A 312 4.15 -3.68 18.89
C GLY A 312 2.82 -3.60 19.62
N PHE A 313 2.57 -4.59 20.47
CA PHE A 313 1.36 -4.70 21.28
C PHE A 313 1.60 -5.62 22.47
N THR A 314 0.75 -5.49 23.48
CA THR A 314 0.66 -6.44 24.59
C THR A 314 -0.54 -7.34 24.43
N LEU A 315 -0.40 -8.60 24.84
CA LEU A 315 -1.51 -9.53 24.98
C LEU A 315 -1.37 -10.33 26.27
N LYS A 316 -2.53 -10.68 26.81
CA LYS A 316 -2.75 -11.64 27.89
C LYS A 316 -4.09 -12.33 27.64
N THR A 317 -4.15 -13.63 27.88
CA THR A 317 -5.41 -14.37 27.99
C THR A 317 -5.77 -14.61 29.46
N VAL A 318 -7.06 -14.82 29.76
CA VAL A 318 -7.48 -15.16 31.13
C VAL A 318 -7.06 -16.60 31.46
N GLU A 319 -7.23 -17.52 30.50
CA GLU A 319 -6.76 -18.91 30.57
C GLU A 319 -5.85 -19.25 29.39
N GLY A 320 -4.92 -20.18 29.61
CA GLY A 320 -3.93 -20.58 28.62
C GLY A 320 -2.78 -19.58 28.47
N THR A 321 -2.05 -19.69 27.38
CA THR A 321 -0.94 -18.81 27.00
C THR A 321 -1.14 -18.34 25.57
N VAL A 322 -0.67 -17.15 25.23
CA VAL A 322 -0.70 -16.65 23.85
C VAL A 322 0.73 -16.49 23.35
N CYS A 323 0.97 -16.90 22.11
CA CYS A 323 2.30 -16.87 21.48
C CYS A 323 2.28 -16.07 20.17
N PRO A 324 2.32 -14.73 20.25
CA PRO A 324 2.54 -13.89 19.08
C PRO A 324 3.99 -13.97 18.61
N ASN A 325 4.18 -14.25 17.33
CA ASN A 325 5.41 -14.04 16.59
C ASN A 325 5.20 -12.84 15.65
N THR A 326 6.04 -11.81 15.79
CA THR A 326 5.92 -10.56 15.04
C THR A 326 7.02 -10.45 13.99
N HIS A 327 6.66 -9.94 12.81
CA HIS A 327 7.60 -9.53 11.77
C HIS A 327 7.77 -8.02 11.84
N VAL A 328 8.97 -7.59 12.19
CA VAL A 328 9.32 -6.16 12.33
C VAL A 328 10.17 -5.74 11.14
N LYS A 329 9.88 -4.54 10.63
CA LYS A 329 10.63 -3.94 9.52
C LYS A 329 12.13 -3.99 9.80
N ASP A 330 12.92 -4.38 8.81
CA ASP A 330 14.40 -4.47 8.86
C ASP A 330 14.98 -5.49 9.87
N LYS A 331 14.15 -6.14 10.71
CA LYS A 331 14.56 -7.17 11.70
C LYS A 331 14.06 -8.57 11.34
N GLY A 332 12.97 -8.67 10.60
CA GLY A 332 12.35 -9.95 10.25
C GLY A 332 11.46 -10.50 11.38
N TRP A 333 11.25 -11.82 11.37
CA TRP A 333 10.51 -12.53 12.41
C TRP A 333 11.30 -12.62 13.70
N LEU A 334 10.76 -12.06 14.79
CA LEU A 334 11.47 -11.96 16.06
C LEU A 334 11.50 -13.26 16.89
N LYS A 335 10.75 -14.30 16.50
CA LYS A 335 10.64 -15.59 17.23
C LYS A 335 10.37 -15.37 18.73
N GLN A 336 9.44 -14.48 19.01
CA GLN A 336 9.07 -14.13 20.38
C GLN A 336 8.36 -15.31 21.05
N GLY A 337 8.76 -15.64 22.28
CA GLY A 337 8.15 -16.72 23.07
C GLY A 337 6.74 -16.37 23.54
N CYS A 338 6.08 -17.26 24.27
CA CYS A 338 4.71 -17.05 24.72
C CYS A 338 4.61 -16.13 25.95
N THR A 339 3.38 -15.77 26.32
CA THR A 339 3.06 -15.25 27.66
C THR A 339 3.15 -16.36 28.70
N GLU A 340 3.33 -15.96 29.97
CA GLU A 340 3.02 -16.83 31.10
C GLU A 340 1.50 -16.87 31.34
N PRO A 341 0.94 -17.95 31.89
CA PRO A 341 -0.50 -18.03 32.16
C PRO A 341 -0.97 -16.89 33.07
N GLY A 342 -1.92 -16.10 32.59
CA GLY A 342 -2.46 -14.98 33.34
C GLY A 342 -1.53 -13.77 33.46
N ASP A 343 -0.40 -13.74 32.75
CA ASP A 343 0.46 -12.55 32.65
C ASP A 343 0.45 -11.96 31.23
N TRP A 344 0.78 -10.69 31.12
CA TRP A 344 0.92 -10.00 29.84
C TRP A 344 2.38 -9.96 29.41
N ARG A 345 2.59 -9.92 28.10
CA ARG A 345 3.91 -9.68 27.52
C ARG A 345 3.79 -8.73 26.34
N TYR A 346 4.85 -7.97 26.11
CA TYR A 346 5.00 -7.11 24.94
C TYR A 346 5.61 -7.88 23.76
N PHE A 347 5.06 -7.65 22.57
CA PHE A 347 5.45 -8.25 21.30
C PHE A 347 5.64 -7.17 20.25
N GLY A 348 6.70 -7.24 19.45
CA GLY A 348 7.10 -6.19 18.52
C GLY A 348 8.53 -5.71 18.73
N SER A 349 8.85 -4.53 18.19
CA SER A 349 10.20 -3.95 18.23
C SER A 349 10.55 -3.40 19.60
N ASN A 350 11.85 -3.30 19.92
CA ASN A 350 12.29 -2.70 21.18
C ASN A 350 11.86 -1.22 21.23
N MET A 351 11.02 -0.88 22.21
CA MET A 351 10.39 0.45 22.34
C MET A 351 11.39 1.58 22.63
N GLU A 352 12.56 1.27 23.19
CA GLU A 352 13.56 2.28 23.57
C GLU A 352 14.55 2.53 22.44
N ASN A 353 15.00 1.47 21.78
CA ASN A 353 16.16 1.51 20.88
C ASN A 353 15.80 1.42 19.40
N ASP A 354 14.81 0.59 19.05
CA ASP A 354 14.52 0.28 17.64
C ASP A 354 13.35 1.13 17.12
N ARG A 355 12.22 1.13 17.83
CA ARG A 355 10.98 1.85 17.44
C ARG A 355 10.57 1.59 15.99
N LEU A 356 10.70 0.34 15.57
CA LEU A 356 10.44 -0.10 14.20
C LEU A 356 9.00 -0.56 14.06
N GLN A 357 8.42 -0.29 12.88
CA GLN A 357 7.04 -0.65 12.57
C GLN A 357 6.86 -2.17 12.43
N LEU A 358 5.70 -2.63 12.89
CA LEU A 358 5.22 -3.98 12.70
C LEU A 358 4.70 -4.15 11.26
N GLU A 359 5.05 -5.24 10.59
CA GLU A 359 4.64 -5.50 9.21
C GLU A 359 3.73 -6.73 9.08
N ALA A 360 3.96 -7.77 9.88
CA ALA A 360 3.15 -8.97 9.92
C ALA A 360 3.13 -9.62 11.31
N VAL A 361 2.14 -10.47 11.56
CA VAL A 361 1.96 -11.23 12.81
C VAL A 361 1.46 -12.64 12.55
N ARG A 362 1.86 -13.55 13.43
CA ARG A 362 1.31 -14.91 13.59
C ARG A 362 1.04 -15.13 15.07
N ILE A 363 -0.14 -15.57 15.45
CA ILE A 363 -0.55 -15.67 16.86
C ILE A 363 -1.23 -17.01 17.09
N THR A 364 -0.82 -17.73 18.14
CA THR A 364 -1.42 -18.98 18.61
C THR A 364 -1.83 -18.87 20.08
N VAL A 365 -2.74 -19.73 20.55
CA VAL A 365 -3.22 -19.82 21.96
C VAL A 365 -3.35 -21.25 22.47
#